data_AF-A0A8H4QAE8-F1
#
_entry.id   AF-A0A8H4QAE8-F1
#
_cell.length_a   1.000
_cell.length_b   1.000
_cell.length_c   1.000
_cell.angle_alpha   90.00
_cell.angle_beta   90.00
_cell.angle_gamma   90.00
#
_symmetry.space_group_name_H-M   'P 1'
#
loop_
_entity.id
_entity.type
_entity.pdbx_description
1 polymer ?
#
loop_
_entity_poly.entity_id
_entity_poly.type
_entity_poly.pdbx_seq_one_letter_code
_entity_poly.pdbx_strand_id
1 'polypeptide(L)'
;MTNAWRYYVTSNQLITELQGLTPNYHFSNAVVSEAYRRVQRDPNSNRSWNLAWLCLQKIKDDDLIAAYAPLEAAKPTMWASTRPSPQEKAQLTAYFEGEWTAAVNTMLRHWQRAPVSFH
;
A
#
# COMPACT_ATOMS: atom_id res chain seq x y z
N MET A 1 13.73 14.87 -5.74
CA MET A 1 13.56 13.55 -5.08
C MET A 1 14.90 12.82 -5.09
N THR A 2 15.39 12.33 -3.94
CA THR A 2 16.72 11.69 -3.84
C THR A 2 16.68 10.23 -4.32
N ASN A 3 17.81 9.70 -4.81
CA ASN A 3 17.91 8.30 -5.28
C ASN A 3 17.61 7.26 -4.19
N ALA A 4 17.87 7.58 -2.92
CA ALA A 4 17.59 6.69 -1.79
C ALA A 4 16.10 6.35 -1.65
N TRP A 5 15.22 7.34 -1.78
CA TRP A 5 13.76 7.12 -1.70
C TRP A 5 13.22 6.35 -2.90
N ARG A 6 13.78 6.58 -4.09
CA ARG A 6 13.45 5.78 -5.27
C ARG A 6 13.77 4.32 -5.01
N TYR A 7 14.98 4.02 -4.54
CA TYR A 7 15.39 2.66 -4.22
C TYR A 7 14.51 2.02 -3.15
N TYR A 8 14.18 2.75 -2.08
CA TYR A 8 13.31 2.26 -1.01
C TYR A 8 11.93 1.76 -1.52
N VAL A 9 11.32 2.50 -2.45
CA VAL A 9 10.03 2.11 -3.04
C VAL A 9 10.20 1.04 -4.12
N THR A 10 11.24 1.12 -4.97
CA THR A 10 11.43 0.18 -6.09
C THR A 10 12.08 -1.14 -5.71
N SER A 11 12.76 -1.21 -4.56
CA SER A 11 13.52 -2.39 -4.09
C SER A 11 12.79 -3.17 -2.99
N ASN A 12 11.46 -3.12 -2.99
CA ASN A 12 10.59 -3.85 -2.07
C ASN A 12 10.71 -3.53 -0.56
N GLN A 13 11.41 -2.47 -0.14
CA GLN A 13 11.52 -2.14 1.30
C GLN A 13 10.17 -1.65 1.85
N LEU A 14 9.50 -0.74 1.13
CA LEU A 14 8.17 -0.24 1.51
C LEU A 14 7.14 -1.38 1.65
N ILE A 15 7.10 -2.32 0.69
CA ILE A 15 6.15 -3.43 0.74
C ILE A 15 6.49 -4.40 1.87
N THR A 16 7.78 -4.62 2.17
CA THR A 16 8.19 -5.48 3.29
C THR A 16 7.71 -4.91 4.63
N GLU A 17 7.84 -3.61 4.85
CA GLU A 17 7.33 -2.95 6.07
C GLU A 17 5.81 -3.00 6.16
N LEU A 18 5.10 -2.73 5.06
CA LEU A 18 3.63 -2.85 5.01
C LEU A 18 3.18 -4.28 5.32
N GLN A 19 3.88 -5.29 4.78
CA GLN A 19 3.58 -6.69 5.06
C GLN A 19 3.87 -7.07 6.51
N GLY A 20 4.89 -6.49 7.13
CA GLY A 20 5.15 -6.63 8.57
C GLY A 20 4.04 -6.04 9.45
N LEU A 21 3.29 -5.06 8.95
CA LEU A 21 2.12 -4.47 9.61
C LEU A 21 0.80 -5.18 9.26
N THR A 22 0.80 -6.11 8.31
CA THR A 22 -0.38 -6.87 7.87
C THR A 22 -0.12 -8.38 7.94
N PRO A 23 0.09 -8.95 9.14
CA PRO A 23 0.44 -10.35 9.29
C PRO A 23 -0.71 -11.32 8.96
N ASN A 24 -1.97 -10.88 9.07
CA ASN A 24 -3.12 -11.75 8.79
C ASN A 24 -3.49 -11.74 7.30
N TYR A 25 -3.38 -10.57 6.68
CA TYR A 25 -3.79 -10.30 5.31
C TYR A 25 -2.69 -9.50 4.60
N HIS A 26 -1.65 -10.19 4.16
CA HIS A 26 -0.46 -9.58 3.55
C HIS A 26 -0.79 -8.48 2.52
N PHE A 27 -0.19 -7.30 2.69
CA PHE A 27 -0.35 -6.17 1.80
C PHE A 27 0.06 -6.53 0.36
N SER A 28 -0.75 -6.10 -0.60
CA SER A 28 -0.54 -6.42 -2.02
C SER A 28 0.49 -5.49 -2.66
N ASN A 29 1.53 -6.05 -3.28
CA ASN A 29 2.53 -5.28 -4.04
C ASN A 29 1.91 -4.51 -5.22
N ALA A 30 0.78 -4.99 -5.75
CA ALA A 30 0.07 -4.32 -6.83
C ALA A 30 -0.41 -2.91 -6.44
N VAL A 31 -0.83 -2.73 -5.18
CA VAL A 31 -1.25 -1.43 -4.63
C VAL A 31 -0.07 -0.45 -4.59
N VAL A 32 1.09 -0.88 -4.10
CA VAL A 32 2.30 -0.05 -4.03
C VAL A 32 2.82 0.31 -5.42
N SER A 33 2.83 -0.66 -6.34
CA SER A 33 3.26 -0.46 -7.73
C SER A 33 2.37 0.54 -8.46
N GLU A 34 1.05 0.45 -8.29
CA GLU A 34 0.08 1.37 -8.89
C GLU A 34 0.21 2.78 -8.29
N ALA A 35 0.36 2.89 -6.97
CA ALA A 35 0.59 4.17 -6.31
C ALA A 35 1.86 4.84 -6.86
N TYR A 36 2.96 4.10 -6.97
CA TYR A 36 4.21 4.61 -7.52
C TYR A 36 4.04 5.10 -8.96
N ARG A 37 3.35 4.33 -9.81
CA ARG A 37 3.04 4.73 -11.19
C ARG A 37 2.24 6.03 -11.26
N ARG A 38 1.30 6.25 -10.33
CA ARG A 38 0.50 7.49 -10.26
C ARG A 38 1.32 8.67 -9.77
N VAL A 39 2.15 8.47 -8.74
CA VAL A 39 3.09 9.50 -8.26
C VAL A 39 4.01 9.97 -9.40
N GLN A 40 4.56 9.05 -10.20
CA GLN A 40 5.42 9.39 -11.33
C GLN A 40 4.73 10.22 -12.43
N ARG A 41 3.41 10.06 -12.59
CA ARG A 41 2.63 10.79 -13.60
C ARG A 41 2.10 12.13 -13.10
N ASP A 42 2.12 12.37 -11.79
CA ASP A 42 1.67 13.62 -11.19
C ASP A 42 2.81 14.66 -11.24
N PRO A 43 2.65 15.74 -12.03
CA PRO A 43 3.69 16.75 -12.20
C PRO A 43 4.00 17.52 -10.90
N ASN A 44 3.12 17.45 -9.88
CA ASN A 44 3.33 18.08 -8.57
C ASN A 44 4.11 17.19 -7.59
N SER A 45 4.29 15.90 -7.89
CA SER A 45 5.00 14.93 -7.03
C SER A 45 6.48 15.27 -6.79
N ASN A 46 7.09 16.12 -7.63
CA ASN A 46 8.46 16.56 -7.44
C ASN A 46 8.67 17.48 -6.22
N ARG A 47 7.59 17.91 -5.54
CA ARG A 47 7.64 18.86 -4.41
C ARG A 47 7.76 18.21 -3.03
N SER A 48 7.59 16.90 -2.89
CA SER A 48 7.80 16.21 -1.60
C SER A 48 9.18 15.58 -1.50
N TRP A 49 9.75 15.63 -0.30
CA TRP A 49 11.07 15.06 0.00
C TRP A 49 11.03 13.53 0.14
N ASN A 50 9.84 12.92 0.32
CA ASN A 50 9.67 11.50 0.59
C ASN A 50 8.74 10.83 -0.45
N LEU A 51 9.31 10.02 -1.34
CA LEU A 51 8.56 9.26 -2.34
C LEU A 51 7.63 8.22 -1.70
N ALA A 52 8.07 7.55 -0.63
CA ALA A 52 7.28 6.52 0.03
C ALA A 52 6.04 7.13 0.68
N TRP A 53 6.18 8.29 1.32
CA TRP A 53 5.04 9.06 1.82
C TRP A 53 4.08 9.47 0.71
N LEU A 54 4.59 9.94 -0.44
CA LEU A 54 3.73 10.25 -1.60
C LEU A 54 2.96 9.02 -2.09
N CYS A 55 3.60 7.85 -2.16
CA CYS A 55 2.93 6.61 -2.52
C CYS A 55 1.82 6.26 -1.52
N LEU A 56 2.11 6.31 -0.21
CA LEU A 56 1.10 6.05 0.82
C LEU A 56 -0.07 7.04 0.77
N GLN A 57 0.23 8.31 0.53
CA GLN A 57 -0.78 9.34 0.39
C GLN A 57 -1.65 9.09 -0.87
N LYS A 58 -1.04 8.71 -2.00
CA LYS A 58 -1.79 8.29 -3.20
C LYS A 58 -2.62 7.03 -2.98
N ILE A 59 -2.13 6.06 -2.20
CA ILE A 59 -2.93 4.87 -1.84
C ILE A 59 -4.23 5.28 -1.15
N LYS A 60 -4.15 6.27 -0.26
CA LYS A 60 -5.29 6.79 0.49
C LYS A 60 -6.19 7.70 -0.36
N ASP A 61 -5.62 8.70 -1.03
CA ASP A 61 -6.37 9.73 -1.75
C ASP A 61 -7.09 9.16 -2.97
N ASP A 62 -6.51 8.15 -3.61
CA ASP A 62 -7.08 7.51 -4.81
C ASP A 62 -7.86 6.21 -4.49
N ASP A 63 -8.08 5.91 -3.21
CA ASP A 63 -8.81 4.74 -2.72
C ASP A 63 -8.32 3.40 -3.31
N LEU A 64 -7.00 3.24 -3.41
CA LEU A 64 -6.39 2.05 -4.03
C LEU A 64 -6.64 0.78 -3.22
N ILE A 65 -6.84 0.89 -1.91
CA ILE A 65 -7.15 -0.27 -1.08
C ILE A 65 -8.52 -0.84 -1.47
N ALA A 66 -9.57 -0.01 -1.57
CA ALA A 66 -10.89 -0.45 -1.98
C ALA A 66 -10.91 -1.00 -3.41
N ALA A 67 -10.05 -0.48 -4.30
CA ALA A 67 -9.97 -0.97 -5.67
C ALA A 67 -9.29 -2.35 -5.79
N TYR A 68 -8.31 -2.65 -4.92
CA TYR A 68 -7.48 -3.86 -5.02
C TYR A 68 -7.83 -4.96 -4.02
N ALA A 69 -8.39 -4.64 -2.86
CA ALA A 69 -8.81 -5.64 -1.87
C ALA A 69 -9.83 -6.66 -2.42
N PRO A 70 -10.82 -6.28 -3.27
CA PRO A 70 -11.69 -7.25 -3.94
C PRO A 70 -10.96 -8.16 -4.91
N LEU A 71 -9.97 -7.63 -5.63
CA LEU A 71 -9.16 -8.40 -6.59
C LEU A 71 -8.30 -9.43 -5.87
N GLU A 72 -7.72 -9.05 -4.73
CA GLU A 72 -6.92 -9.91 -3.88
C GLU A 72 -7.78 -11.02 -3.25
N ALA A 73 -8.95 -10.65 -2.69
CA ALA A 73 -9.92 -11.59 -2.16
C ALA A 73 -10.49 -12.54 -3.22
N ALA A 74 -10.52 -12.16 -4.49
CA ALA A 74 -11.00 -13.02 -5.57
C ALA A 74 -9.97 -14.04 -6.08
N LYS A 75 -8.70 -13.96 -5.65
CA LYS A 75 -7.66 -14.89 -6.13
C LYS A 75 -7.99 -16.33 -5.77
N PRO A 76 -7.88 -17.28 -6.72
CA PRO A 76 -8.14 -18.70 -6.43
C PRO A 76 -7.32 -19.26 -5.27
N THR A 77 -6.09 -18.76 -5.09
CA THR A 77 -5.19 -19.16 -4.00
C THR A 77 -5.74 -18.87 -2.60
N MET A 78 -6.67 -17.92 -2.45
CA MET A 78 -7.33 -17.60 -1.17
C MET A 78 -8.36 -18.65 -0.75
N TRP A 79 -8.84 -19.45 -1.70
CA TRP A 79 -9.98 -20.36 -1.51
C TRP A 79 -9.62 -21.83 -1.76
N ALA A 80 -8.33 -22.12 -1.99
CA ALA A 80 -7.85 -23.44 -2.38
C ALA A 80 -8.68 -24.02 -3.55
N SER A 81 -9.32 -25.17 -3.37
CA SER A 81 -10.18 -25.82 -4.37
C SER A 81 -11.67 -25.46 -4.24
N THR A 82 -12.03 -24.58 -3.31
CA THR A 82 -13.42 -24.21 -3.03
C THR A 82 -13.83 -23.02 -3.87
N ARG A 83 -15.07 -23.03 -4.37
CA ARG A 83 -15.67 -21.86 -5.05
C ARG A 83 -16.40 -21.00 -4.00
N PRO A 84 -15.87 -19.83 -3.62
CA PRO A 84 -16.51 -18.97 -2.63
C PRO A 84 -17.77 -18.31 -3.19
N SER A 85 -18.72 -18.08 -2.30
CA SER A 85 -19.89 -17.24 -2.52
C SER A 85 -19.49 -15.75 -2.62
N PRO A 86 -20.37 -14.91 -3.19
CA PRO A 86 -20.16 -13.45 -3.19
C PRO A 86 -20.01 -12.86 -1.78
N GLN A 87 -20.72 -13.42 -0.79
CA GLN A 87 -20.69 -12.96 0.59
C GLN A 87 -19.35 -13.26 1.27
N GLU A 88 -18.80 -14.45 1.07
CA GLU A 88 -17.48 -14.82 1.59
C GLU A 88 -16.38 -13.93 0.99
N LYS A 89 -16.45 -13.66 -0.32
CA LYS A 89 -15.51 -12.72 -0.96
C LYS A 89 -15.62 -11.32 -0.35
N ALA A 90 -16.82 -10.80 -0.18
CA ALA A 90 -17.04 -9.49 0.43
C ALA A 90 -16.51 -9.43 1.87
N GLN A 91 -16.72 -10.49 2.65
CA GLN A 91 -16.19 -10.59 4.01
C GLN A 91 -14.67 -10.58 4.03
N LEU A 92 -14.02 -11.34 3.14
CA LEU A 92 -12.57 -11.37 3.02
C LEU A 92 -12.02 -10.01 2.53
N THR A 93 -12.71 -9.36 1.59
CA THR A 93 -12.39 -7.99 1.16
C THR A 93 -12.39 -7.02 2.33
N ALA A 94 -13.42 -7.03 3.18
CA ALA A 94 -13.50 -6.14 4.34
C ALA A 94 -12.33 -6.35 5.32
N TYR A 95 -11.86 -7.59 5.48
CA TYR A 95 -10.68 -7.87 6.30
C TYR A 95 -9.39 -7.31 5.69
N PHE A 96 -9.19 -7.49 4.39
CA PHE A 96 -8.08 -6.85 3.68
C PHE A 96 -8.12 -5.32 3.84
N GLU A 97 -9.27 -4.70 3.56
CA GLU A 97 -9.44 -3.25 3.65
C GLU A 97 -9.11 -2.71 5.05
N GLY A 98 -9.60 -3.38 6.09
CA GLY A 98 -9.35 -2.98 7.47
C GLY A 98 -7.86 -3.01 7.84
N GLU A 99 -7.18 -4.13 7.58
CA GLU A 99 -5.77 -4.29 7.96
C GLU A 99 -4.85 -3.41 7.10
N TRP A 100 -5.10 -3.33 5.79
CA TRP A 100 -4.32 -2.50 4.87
C TRP A 100 -4.47 -1.01 5.19
N THR A 101 -5.68 -0.57 5.52
CA THR A 101 -5.94 0.82 5.92
C THR A 101 -5.23 1.15 7.23
N ALA A 102 -5.22 0.23 8.20
CA ALA A 102 -4.51 0.41 9.46
C ALA A 102 -2.98 0.52 9.24
N ALA A 103 -2.42 -0.32 8.37
CA ALA A 103 -1.00 -0.30 8.03
C ALA A 103 -0.58 1.01 7.34
N VAL A 104 -1.32 1.43 6.31
CA VAL A 104 -1.04 2.69 5.59
C VAL A 104 -1.15 3.90 6.52
N ASN A 105 -2.19 3.96 7.37
CA ASN A 105 -2.33 5.06 8.33
C ASN A 105 -1.20 5.07 9.37
N THR A 106 -0.71 3.91 9.79
CA THR A 106 0.43 3.81 10.73
C THR A 106 1.71 4.34 10.11
N MET A 107 2.00 3.91 8.88
CA MET A 107 3.15 4.39 8.12
C MET A 107 3.09 5.91 7.84
N LEU A 108 1.91 6.42 7.44
CA LEU A 108 1.70 7.85 7.21
C LEU A 108 1.95 8.68 8.47
N ARG A 109 1.50 8.21 9.65
CA ARG A 109 1.80 8.87 10.94
C ARG A 109 3.28 8.84 11.26
N HIS A 110 3.97 7.74 10.99
CA HIS A 110 5.41 7.62 11.22
C HIS A 110 6.23 8.63 10.39
N TRP A 111 5.75 8.98 9.20
CA TRP A 111 6.42 9.94 8.29
C TRP A 111 5.78 11.33 8.22
N GLN A 112 4.87 11.68 9.14
CA GLN A 112 4.29 13.02 9.23
C GLN A 112 5.33 14.12 9.48
N ARG A 113 6.49 13.76 10.07
CA ARG A 113 7.62 14.67 10.23
C ARG A 113 8.76 14.19 9.35
N ALA A 114 9.42 15.12 8.65
CA ALA A 114 10.72 14.82 8.08
C ALA A 114 11.66 14.34 9.19
N PRO A 115 12.48 13.29 8.96
CA PRO A 115 13.53 12.97 9.90
C PRO A 115 14.33 14.25 10.09
N VAL A 116 14.38 14.76 11.32
CA VAL A 116 15.27 15.84 11.67
C VAL A 116 16.66 15.34 11.31
N SER A 117 17.29 15.96 10.32
CA SER A 117 18.64 15.61 9.92
C SER A 117 19.51 15.70 11.16
N PHE A 118 20.02 14.57 11.64
CA PHE A 118 21.13 14.58 12.59
C PHE A 118 22.27 15.33 11.89
N HIS A 119 22.55 16.54 12.36
CA HIS A 119 23.77 17.29 12.05
C HIS A 119 24.94 16.65 12.81
#